data_AF-A0AAD5G1T8-F1
#
_entry.id   AF-A0AAD5G1T8-F1
#
_cell.length_a   1.000
_cell.length_b   1.000
_cell.length_c   1.000
_cell.angle_alpha   90.00
_cell.angle_beta   90.00
_cell.angle_gamma   90.00
#
_symmetry.space_group_name_H-M   'P 1'
#
loop_
_entity.id
_entity.type
_entity.pdbx_description
1 polymer ?
#
loop_
_entity_poly.entity_id
_entity_poly.type
_entity_poly.pdbx_seq_one_letter_code
_entity_poly.pdbx_strand_id
1 'polypeptide(L)'
;MMYYKSALELQCFLDYAKDDEIFTGFRTFNMYKHHTVLKDRTSAMADLKFTYVVSCQIYGAQKKSSVEKDHSCYINILNLML
;
A
#
# COMPACT_ATOMS: atom_id res chain seq x y z
N MET A 1 -2.78 -12.59 -6.18
CA MET A 1 -2.70 -12.06 -4.79
C MET A 1 -4.03 -11.40 -4.49
N MET A 2 -4.77 -11.83 -3.47
CA MET A 2 -6.06 -11.20 -3.12
C MET A 2 -5.79 -9.95 -2.28
N TYR A 3 -6.17 -8.81 -2.83
CA TYR A 3 -6.03 -7.48 -2.25
C TYR A 3 -7.18 -7.20 -1.29
N TYR A 4 -7.02 -7.55 -0.03
CA TYR A 4 -7.89 -7.00 1.00
C TYR A 4 -7.26 -5.70 1.50
N LYS A 5 -7.73 -4.56 0.99
CA LYS A 5 -7.39 -3.22 1.52
C LYS A 5 -7.46 -3.22 3.05
N SER A 6 -8.48 -3.87 3.61
CA SER A 6 -8.66 -4.07 5.06
C SER A 6 -7.51 -4.83 5.75
N ALA A 7 -6.85 -5.77 5.07
CA ALA A 7 -5.69 -6.47 5.63
C ALA A 7 -4.44 -5.56 5.65
N LEU A 8 -4.26 -4.74 4.62
CA LEU A 8 -3.18 -3.73 4.60
C LEU A 8 -3.42 -2.64 5.65
N GLU A 9 -4.66 -2.18 5.81
CA GLU A 9 -5.04 -1.22 6.85
C GLU A 9 -4.80 -1.80 8.25
N LEU A 10 -5.21 -3.05 8.49
CA LEU A 10 -4.94 -3.74 9.75
C LEU A 10 -3.44 -3.88 10.02
N GLN A 11 -2.65 -4.29 9.02
CA GLN A 11 -1.21 -4.39 9.16
C GLN A 11 -0.60 -3.03 9.51
N CYS A 12 -0.95 -1.97 8.77
CA CYS A 12 -0.44 -0.64 9.06
C CYS A 12 -0.87 -0.14 10.45
N PHE A 13 -2.09 -0.48 10.89
CA PHE A 13 -2.52 -0.18 12.25
C PHE A 13 -1.62 -0.87 13.27
N LEU A 14 -1.37 -2.17 13.13
CA LEU A 14 -0.49 -2.90 14.05
C LEU A 14 0.97 -2.38 14.02
N ASP A 15 1.45 -1.89 12.87
CA ASP A 15 2.80 -1.32 12.73
C ASP A 15 2.97 0.02 13.48
N TYR A 16 1.88 0.77 13.71
CA TYR A 16 1.93 2.14 14.27
C TYR A 16 1.15 2.33 15.58
N ALA A 17 0.28 1.39 15.94
CA ALA A 17 -0.54 1.49 17.14
C ALA A 17 0.29 1.27 18.41
N LYS A 18 -0.05 2.02 19.46
CA LYS A 18 0.45 1.78 20.81
C LYS A 18 -0.34 0.66 21.48
N ASP A 19 0.21 0.08 22.55
CA ASP A 19 -0.43 -1.03 23.28
C ASP A 19 -1.89 -0.73 23.67
N ASP A 20 -2.17 0.47 24.20
CA ASP A 20 -3.53 0.89 24.57
C ASP A 20 -4.51 0.88 23.38
N GLU A 21 -4.04 1.29 22.20
CA GLU A 21 -4.84 1.31 20.97
C GLU A 21 -5.07 -0.12 20.45
N ILE A 22 -4.06 -1.00 20.57
CA ILE A 22 -4.15 -2.42 20.24
C ILE A 22 -5.18 -3.12 21.13
N PHE A 23 -5.17 -2.87 22.44
CA PHE A 23 -6.16 -3.41 23.40
C PHE A 23 -7.57 -2.89 23.15
N THR A 24 -7.71 -1.65 22.68
CA THR A 24 -9.01 -1.08 22.28
C THR A 24 -9.57 -1.77 21.02
N GLY A 25 -8.68 -2.28 20.17
CA GLY A 25 -9.00 -3.12 19.02
C GLY A 25 -9.32 -2.34 17.73
N PHE A 26 -8.90 -2.91 16.59
CA PHE A 26 -8.99 -2.28 15.27
C PHE A 26 -10.42 -1.92 14.82
N ARG A 27 -11.43 -2.74 15.14
CA ARG A 27 -12.83 -2.47 14.76
C ARG A 27 -13.39 -1.27 15.52
N THR A 28 -13.12 -1.22 16.82
CA THR A 28 -13.45 -0.12 17.72
C THR A 28 -12.77 1.16 17.22
N PHE A 29 -11.45 1.10 16.99
CA PHE A 29 -10.66 2.18 16.41
C PHE A 29 -11.25 2.73 15.10
N ASN A 30 -11.67 1.86 14.18
CA ASN A 30 -12.23 2.30 12.90
C ASN A 30 -13.58 3.04 13.05
N MET A 31 -14.35 2.75 14.10
CA MET A 31 -15.64 3.39 14.39
C MET A 31 -15.50 4.73 15.14
N TYR A 32 -14.48 4.91 15.98
CA TYR A 32 -14.31 6.14 16.77
C TYR A 32 -13.51 7.21 16.02
N LYS A 33 -14.10 8.40 15.90
CA LYS A 33 -13.49 9.59 15.26
C LYS A 33 -12.26 10.16 15.99
N HIS A 34 -11.91 9.64 17.17
CA HIS A 34 -10.92 10.24 18.06
C HIS A 34 -9.46 10.01 17.60
N HIS A 35 -9.21 9.06 16.70
CA HIS A 35 -7.88 8.77 16.16
C HIS A 35 -7.76 9.13 14.67
N THR A 36 -8.04 10.38 14.31
CA THR A 36 -7.92 10.84 12.91
C THR A 36 -6.51 10.66 12.36
N VAL A 37 -5.48 11.08 13.11
CA VAL A 37 -4.08 11.04 12.63
C VAL A 37 -3.58 9.63 12.35
N LEU A 38 -3.83 8.67 13.26
CA LEU A 38 -3.42 7.28 13.06
C LEU A 38 -4.24 6.62 11.94
N LYS A 39 -5.53 6.95 11.82
CA LYS A 39 -6.38 6.45 10.74
C LYS A 39 -5.96 6.96 9.37
N ASP A 40 -5.66 8.26 9.27
CA ASP A 40 -5.19 8.88 8.04
C ASP A 40 -3.83 8.29 7.63
N ARG A 41 -2.93 8.11 8.59
CA ARG A 41 -1.62 7.48 8.35
C ARG A 41 -1.75 6.03 7.89
N THR A 42 -2.59 5.24 8.54
CA THR A 42 -2.79 3.82 8.19
C THR A 42 -3.45 3.65 6.83
N SER A 43 -4.45 4.49 6.50
CA SER A 43 -5.06 4.51 5.16
C SER A 43 -4.06 4.93 4.09
N ALA A 44 -3.32 6.03 4.30
CA ALA A 44 -2.32 6.50 3.35
C ALA A 44 -1.23 5.44 3.10
N MET A 45 -0.78 4.76 4.16
CA MET A 45 0.20 3.69 4.02
C MET A 45 -0.36 2.47 3.28
N ALA A 46 -1.61 2.10 3.53
CA ALA A 46 -2.27 1.02 2.79
C ALA A 46 -2.39 1.36 1.29
N ASP A 47 -2.75 2.61 0.96
CA ASP A 47 -2.86 3.08 -0.43
C ASP A 47 -1.48 3.15 -1.12
N LEU A 48 -0.41 3.53 -0.40
CA LEU A 48 0.96 3.46 -0.91
C LEU A 48 1.40 2.02 -1.17
N LYS A 49 1.19 1.10 -0.21
CA LYS A 49 1.49 -0.33 -0.37
C LYS A 49 0.71 -0.91 -1.56
N PHE A 50 -0.55 -0.53 -1.73
CA PHE A 50 -1.36 -0.95 -2.88
C PHE A 50 -0.80 -0.43 -4.21
N THR A 51 -0.52 0.88 -4.27
CA THR A 51 0.04 1.54 -5.46
C THR A 51 1.36 0.90 -5.87
N TYR A 52 2.23 0.58 -4.91
CA TYR A 52 3.49 -0.12 -5.15
C TYR A 52 3.25 -1.48 -5.82
N VAL A 53 2.36 -2.31 -5.26
CA VAL A 53 2.11 -3.65 -5.81
C VAL A 53 1.53 -3.57 -7.23
N VAL A 54 0.57 -2.67 -7.47
CA VAL A 54 0.01 -2.46 -8.82
C VAL A 54 1.09 -1.98 -9.78
N SER A 55 1.95 -1.06 -9.34
CA SER A 55 3.07 -0.55 -10.14
C SER A 55 4.06 -1.67 -10.49
N CYS A 56 4.38 -2.57 -9.56
CA CYS A 56 5.22 -3.74 -9.84
C CYS A 56 4.59 -4.69 -10.87
N GLN A 57 3.27 -4.87 -10.84
CA GLN A 57 2.57 -5.69 -11.84
C GLN A 57 2.63 -5.06 -13.23
N ILE A 58 2.36 -3.75 -13.32
CA ILE A 58 2.45 -3.00 -14.57
C ILE A 58 3.89 -3.04 -15.11
N TYR A 59 4.88 -2.76 -14.27
CA TYR A 59 6.29 -2.85 -14.61
C TYR A 59 6.68 -4.25 -15.10
N GLY A 60 6.22 -5.30 -14.42
CA GLY A 60 6.47 -6.69 -14.82
C GLY A 60 5.82 -7.05 -16.16
N ALA A 61 4.65 -6.51 -16.46
CA ALA A 61 3.99 -6.66 -17.75
C ALA A 61 4.74 -5.90 -18.85
N GLN A 62 5.13 -4.66 -18.60
CA GLN A 62 5.92 -3.83 -19.52
C GLN A 62 7.27 -4.47 -19.86
N LYS A 63 7.96 -5.03 -18.86
CA LYS A 63 9.23 -5.75 -19.04
C LYS A 63 9.11 -6.96 -19.97
N LYS A 64 7.95 -7.63 -19.97
CA LYS A 64 7.69 -8.83 -20.80
C LYS A 64 7.07 -8.49 -22.16
N SER A 65 6.63 -7.26 -22.36
CA SER A 65 5.95 -6.82 -23.58
C SER A 65 6.95 -6.72 -24.73
N SER A 66 6.53 -7.13 -25.93
CA SER A 66 7.28 -6.95 -27.17
C SER A 66 7.00 -5.59 -27.83
N VAL A 67 6.13 -4.77 -27.24
CA VAL A 67 5.79 -3.42 -27.73
C VAL A 67 6.89 -2.45 -27.30
N GLU A 68 7.49 -1.76 -28.27
CA GLU A 68 8.63 -0.84 -28.03
C GLU A 68 8.34 0.24 -26.98
N LYS A 69 7.11 0.79 -27.00
CA LYS A 69 6.65 1.77 -25.99
C LYS A 69 6.70 1.21 -24.56
N ASP A 70 6.26 -0.02 -24.37
CA ASP A 70 6.25 -0.66 -23.05
C ASP A 70 7.68 -0.95 -22.59
N HIS A 71 8.54 -1.38 -23.51
CA HIS A 71 9.96 -1.59 -23.23
C HIS A 71 10.66 -0.28 -22.83
N SER A 72 10.37 0.83 -23.52
CA SER A 72 10.87 2.17 -23.15
C SER A 72 10.38 2.57 -21.75
N CYS A 73 9.11 2.33 -21.43
CA CYS A 73 8.55 2.63 -20.12
C CYS A 73 9.23 1.81 -19.00
N TYR A 74 9.44 0.51 -19.23
CA TYR A 74 10.22 -0.37 -18.35
C TYR A 74 11.64 0.16 -18.11
N ILE A 75 12.38 0.54 -19.16
CA ILE A 75 13.74 1.07 -19.04
C ILE A 75 13.77 2.38 -18.25
N ASN A 76 12.82 3.29 -18.50
CA ASN A 76 12.73 4.55 -17.74
C ASN A 76 12.50 4.29 -16.25
N ILE A 77 11.58 3.38 -15.91
CA ILE A 77 11.31 3.01 -14.52
C ILE A 77 12.54 2.35 -13.88
N LEU A 78 13.25 1.49 -14.61
CA LEU A 78 14.50 0.87 -14.14
C LEU A 78 15.58 1.92 -13.85
N ASN A 79 15.74 2.90 -14.74
CA ASN A 79 16.73 3.98 -14.56
C ASN A 79 16.43 4.90 -13.39
N LEU A 80 15.16 5.01 -12.96
CA LEU A 80 14.78 5.75 -11.75
C LEU A 80 15.13 4.99 -10.46
N MET A 81 15.38 3.67 -10.54
CA MET A 81 15.69 2.81 -9.39
C MET A 81 17.20 2.57 -9.20
N LEU A 82 18.04 3.02 -10.14
CA LEU A 82 19.50 2.89 -10.13
C LEU A 82 20.15 4.21 -9.73
#